data_AF-A0A1E3LCI6-F1
#
_entry.id   AF-A0A1E3LCI6-F1
#
_cell.length_a   1.000
_cell.length_b   1.000
_cell.length_c   1.000
_cell.angle_alpha   90.00
_cell.angle_beta   90.00
_cell.angle_gamma   90.00
#
_symmetry.space_group_name_H-M   'P 1'
#
loop_
_entity.id
_entity.type
_entity.pdbx_description
1 polymer ?
#
loop_
_entity_poly.entity_id
_entity_poly.type
_entity_poly.pdbx_seq_one_letter_code
_entity_poly.pdbx_strand_id
1 'polypeptide(L)'
;MNAQPSLHGLAARAPALADWLDANAETLDTDATLSADVVPQLAGADLLRIGVPVELGGTGGTIGDAIDNVAEVAGHSFAAAFVLWGQRTFIEYLLQSPNRALRDRLLPALLCGELAGATGLSNAMKFLSAIEPLQIRATDTPRGNGANAWRINGGLPWITNLRKQGFVAAAAVDHEAGGPPSIFAIAHDAPGVTRSDDLDLIGLRGTNTAALQMAETPLTDDDRITDDAPAWLVRVRPAFLGLQCGMSLGLARRSLAATNEGGPGARAAVVDDVAALTDQLDTLTTRLKTGVRQGDFIDTPASLFKLRIALAELVHDAATLEVQTGGGRGYLRGLSGLARRQREAAFVPIVTPSLVQLKNQLAAQRAQHLKLGTVS
;
A
#
# COMPACT_ATOMS: atom_id res chain seq x y z
N MET A 1 36.82 -4.94 -19.91
CA MET A 1 35.38 -5.01 -20.20
C MET A 1 34.70 -3.99 -19.33
N ASN A 2 34.36 -2.83 -19.89
CA ASN A 2 33.70 -1.75 -19.17
C ASN A 2 32.22 -2.11 -18.99
N ALA A 3 31.82 -2.39 -17.76
CA ALA A 3 30.41 -2.38 -17.38
C ALA A 3 29.90 -0.93 -17.46
N GLN A 4 28.88 -0.70 -18.28
CA GLN A 4 28.12 0.55 -18.26
C GLN A 4 27.48 0.74 -16.87
N PRO A 5 27.38 1.97 -16.36
CA PRO A 5 26.63 2.23 -15.14
C PRO A 5 25.15 1.97 -15.42
N SER A 6 24.63 0.94 -14.79
CA SER A 6 23.21 0.61 -14.75
C SER A 6 22.37 1.80 -14.30
N LEU A 7 21.42 2.22 -15.14
CA LEU A 7 20.39 3.23 -14.88
C LEU A 7 19.59 2.87 -13.62
N HIS A 8 19.98 3.34 -12.43
CA HIS A 8 19.24 3.07 -11.20
C HIS A 8 18.50 4.32 -10.72
N GLY A 9 17.18 4.19 -10.51
CA GLY A 9 16.33 5.20 -9.89
C GLY A 9 15.31 5.86 -10.82
N LEU A 10 14.21 6.33 -10.23
CA LEU A 10 13.10 6.97 -10.92
C LEU A 10 13.55 8.17 -11.77
N ALA A 11 14.46 9.00 -11.27
CA ALA A 11 14.97 10.16 -11.99
C ALA A 11 15.66 9.80 -13.32
N ALA A 12 16.27 8.61 -13.42
CA ALA A 12 16.87 8.14 -14.66
C ALA A 12 15.83 7.53 -15.63
N ARG A 13 14.83 6.82 -15.09
CA ARG A 13 13.82 6.10 -15.89
C ARG A 13 12.66 6.98 -16.34
N ALA A 14 12.26 7.94 -15.52
CA ALA A 14 11.13 8.84 -15.73
C ALA A 14 11.44 10.24 -15.14
N PRO A 15 12.40 10.99 -15.71
CA PRO A 15 12.85 12.27 -15.16
C PRO A 15 11.72 13.28 -14.98
N ALA A 16 10.80 13.39 -15.95
CA ALA A 16 9.67 14.30 -15.85
C ALA A 16 8.74 14.00 -14.66
N LEU A 17 8.52 12.71 -14.35
CA LEU A 17 7.75 12.31 -13.17
C LEU A 17 8.53 12.60 -11.89
N ALA A 18 9.82 12.30 -11.84
CA ALA A 18 10.66 12.59 -10.68
C ALA A 18 10.65 14.09 -10.34
N ASP A 19 10.85 14.95 -11.35
CA ASP A 19 10.81 16.41 -11.21
C ASP A 19 9.42 16.88 -10.74
N TRP A 20 8.35 16.33 -11.31
CA TRP A 20 6.98 16.66 -10.88
C TRP A 20 6.73 16.24 -9.44
N LEU A 21 7.18 15.06 -9.02
CA LEU A 21 7.03 14.59 -7.64
C LEU A 21 7.80 15.48 -6.68
N ASP A 22 9.07 15.80 -6.96
CA ASP A 22 9.88 16.65 -6.10
C ASP A 22 9.30 18.06 -5.97
N ALA A 23 8.81 18.64 -7.07
CA ALA A 23 8.20 19.96 -7.07
C ALA A 23 6.87 20.02 -6.30
N ASN A 24 6.10 18.92 -6.28
CA ASN A 24 4.74 18.90 -5.74
C ASN A 24 4.59 18.11 -4.44
N ALA A 25 5.66 17.51 -3.91
CA ALA A 25 5.56 16.61 -2.76
C ALA A 25 4.98 17.27 -1.51
N GLU A 26 5.26 18.55 -1.23
CA GLU A 26 4.62 19.27 -0.12
C GLU A 26 3.11 19.43 -0.37
N THR A 27 2.72 19.88 -1.56
CA THR A 27 1.31 20.07 -1.92
C THR A 27 0.54 18.75 -1.83
N LEU A 28 1.12 17.64 -2.31
CA LEU A 28 0.50 16.31 -2.22
C LEU A 28 0.33 15.82 -0.77
N ASP A 29 1.14 16.31 0.17
CA ASP A 29 0.98 16.03 1.59
C ASP A 29 -0.09 16.94 2.22
N THR A 30 -0.07 18.24 1.91
CA THR A 30 -0.85 19.25 2.65
C THR A 30 -2.17 19.67 2.00
N ASP A 31 -2.42 19.28 0.75
CA ASP A 31 -3.57 19.75 -0.01
C ASP A 31 -4.09 18.69 -1.01
N ALA A 32 -5.36 18.81 -1.43
CA ALA A 32 -6.02 17.86 -2.34
C ALA A 32 -6.07 18.35 -3.80
N THR A 33 -5.59 19.55 -4.12
CA THR A 33 -5.66 20.19 -5.44
C THR A 33 -5.05 19.35 -6.57
N LEU A 34 -4.00 18.59 -6.27
CA LEU A 34 -3.31 17.73 -7.23
C LEU A 34 -3.72 16.26 -7.14
N SER A 35 -4.74 15.91 -6.32
CA SER A 35 -5.12 14.53 -6.06
C SER A 35 -5.63 13.80 -7.32
N ALA A 36 -6.17 14.55 -8.29
CA ALA A 36 -6.67 14.02 -9.55
C ALA A 36 -5.54 13.56 -10.49
N ASP A 37 -4.35 14.16 -10.35
CA ASP A 37 -3.22 14.02 -11.27
C ASP A 37 -2.30 12.85 -10.93
N VAL A 38 -2.27 12.42 -9.67
CA VAL A 38 -1.28 11.44 -9.18
C VAL A 38 -1.32 10.13 -9.97
N VAL A 39 -2.49 9.51 -10.13
CA VAL A 39 -2.62 8.23 -10.87
C VAL A 39 -2.24 8.40 -12.35
N PRO A 40 -2.76 9.41 -13.09
CA PRO A 40 -2.31 9.69 -14.46
C PRO A 40 -0.80 9.92 -14.60
N GLN A 41 -0.17 10.66 -13.68
CA GLN A 41 1.27 10.90 -13.69
C GLN A 41 2.07 9.59 -13.51
N LEU A 42 1.65 8.74 -12.56
CA LEU A 42 2.25 7.42 -12.35
C LEU A 42 2.05 6.49 -13.56
N ALA A 43 0.87 6.54 -14.19
CA ALA A 43 0.54 5.73 -15.37
C ALA A 43 1.33 6.17 -16.62
N GLY A 44 1.45 7.48 -16.85
CA GLY A 44 2.18 8.05 -17.98
C GLY A 44 3.68 7.76 -17.95
N ALA A 45 4.22 7.40 -16.78
CA ALA A 45 5.60 6.93 -16.60
C ALA A 45 5.72 5.39 -16.58
N ASP A 46 4.67 4.67 -16.97
CA ASP A 46 4.57 3.20 -16.99
C ASP A 46 4.83 2.48 -15.66
N LEU A 47 4.82 3.21 -14.53
CA LEU A 47 5.07 2.64 -13.21
C LEU A 47 4.00 1.63 -12.79
N LEU A 48 2.78 1.78 -13.31
CA LEU A 48 1.66 0.88 -13.02
C LEU A 48 1.80 -0.49 -13.68
N ARG A 49 2.69 -0.63 -14.68
CA ARG A 49 2.88 -1.85 -15.48
C ARG A 49 3.99 -2.75 -14.95
N ILE A 50 4.82 -2.25 -14.04
CA ILE A 50 5.95 -2.98 -13.46
C ILE A 50 5.44 -4.13 -12.57
N GLY A 51 5.96 -5.34 -12.82
CA GLY A 51 5.54 -6.57 -12.15
C GLY A 51 4.23 -7.15 -12.67
N VAL A 52 3.71 -6.65 -13.81
CA VAL A 52 2.55 -7.22 -14.51
C VAL A 52 3.03 -8.00 -15.73
N PRO A 53 2.51 -9.21 -16.01
CA PRO A 53 2.85 -9.96 -17.22
C PRO A 53 2.61 -9.16 -18.51
N VAL A 54 3.48 -9.34 -19.51
CA VAL A 54 3.44 -8.56 -20.76
C VAL A 54 2.16 -8.85 -21.55
N GLU A 55 1.71 -10.10 -21.56
CA GLU A 55 0.46 -10.55 -22.17
C GLU A 55 -0.79 -9.96 -21.52
N LEU A 56 -0.66 -9.39 -20.31
CA LEU A 56 -1.72 -8.68 -19.59
C LEU A 56 -1.56 -7.15 -19.70
N GLY A 57 -0.72 -6.65 -20.61
CA GLY A 57 -0.45 -5.23 -20.81
C GLY A 57 0.59 -4.63 -19.88
N GLY A 58 1.33 -5.48 -19.14
CA GLY A 58 2.42 -5.07 -18.27
C GLY A 58 3.75 -4.85 -18.99
N THR A 59 4.79 -4.51 -18.22
CA THR A 59 6.18 -4.43 -18.70
C THR A 59 7.02 -5.64 -18.25
N GLY A 60 6.39 -6.66 -17.68
CA GLY A 60 7.07 -7.79 -17.05
C GLY A 60 7.73 -7.42 -15.73
N GLY A 61 8.71 -8.25 -15.33
CA GLY A 61 9.35 -8.16 -14.03
C GLY A 61 8.61 -8.94 -12.94
N THR A 62 8.95 -8.65 -11.70
CA THR A 62 8.49 -9.36 -10.51
C THR A 62 7.80 -8.40 -9.54
N ILE A 63 7.08 -8.95 -8.57
CA ILE A 63 6.58 -8.16 -7.43
C ILE A 63 7.72 -7.46 -6.68
N GLY A 64 8.94 -8.02 -6.67
CA GLY A 64 10.12 -7.38 -6.10
C GLY A 64 10.49 -6.08 -6.83
N ASP A 65 10.35 -6.04 -8.14
CA ASP A 65 10.60 -4.83 -8.94
C ASP A 65 9.51 -3.77 -8.69
N ALA A 66 8.27 -4.21 -8.45
CA ALA A 66 7.19 -3.31 -8.05
C ALA A 66 7.41 -2.74 -6.64
N ILE A 67 8.00 -3.51 -5.70
CA ILE A 67 8.40 -3.02 -4.37
C ILE A 67 9.48 -1.95 -4.49
N ASP A 68 10.51 -2.18 -5.31
CA ASP A 68 11.55 -1.19 -5.56
C ASP A 68 10.97 0.08 -6.18
N ASN A 69 10.03 -0.06 -7.12
CA ASN A 69 9.35 1.07 -7.73
C ASN A 69 8.57 1.93 -6.72
N VAL A 70 7.86 1.30 -5.77
CA VAL A 70 7.19 2.04 -4.68
C VAL A 70 8.23 2.74 -3.80
N ALA A 71 9.37 2.11 -3.52
CA ALA A 71 10.45 2.71 -2.73
C ALA A 71 11.10 3.91 -3.44
N GLU A 72 11.28 3.83 -4.75
CA GLU A 72 11.81 4.95 -5.53
C GLU A 72 10.85 6.16 -5.49
N VAL A 73 9.55 5.96 -5.72
CA VAL A 73 8.55 7.04 -5.64
C VAL A 73 8.48 7.63 -4.23
N ALA A 74 8.54 6.80 -3.19
CA ALA A 74 8.53 7.25 -1.79
C ALA A 74 9.76 8.11 -1.44
N GLY A 75 10.86 7.97 -2.18
CA GLY A 75 12.02 8.85 -2.05
C GLY A 75 11.77 10.30 -2.47
N HIS A 76 10.77 10.54 -3.32
CA HIS A 76 10.37 11.86 -3.81
C HIS A 76 9.11 12.37 -3.07
N SER A 77 8.03 11.58 -3.05
CA SER A 77 6.77 11.90 -2.39
C SER A 77 6.15 10.64 -1.77
N PHE A 78 6.00 10.62 -0.45
CA PHE A 78 5.35 9.51 0.24
C PHE A 78 3.85 9.41 -0.12
N ALA A 79 3.18 10.56 -0.27
CA ALA A 79 1.78 10.61 -0.70
C ALA A 79 1.56 9.94 -2.06
N ALA A 80 2.41 10.24 -3.05
CA ALA A 80 2.34 9.59 -4.36
C ALA A 80 2.66 8.09 -4.28
N ALA A 81 3.64 7.71 -3.44
CA ALA A 81 3.96 6.30 -3.21
C ALA A 81 2.81 5.54 -2.54
N PHE A 82 2.04 6.19 -1.68
CA PHE A 82 0.86 5.61 -1.05
C PHE A 82 -0.28 5.39 -2.05
N VAL A 83 -0.46 6.30 -3.00
CA VAL A 83 -1.36 6.10 -4.15
C VAL A 83 -0.87 4.96 -5.05
N LEU A 84 0.43 4.94 -5.39
CA LEU A 84 1.03 3.88 -6.19
C LEU A 84 0.87 2.51 -5.54
N TRP A 85 1.12 2.43 -4.22
CA TRP A 85 0.90 1.22 -3.42
C TRP A 85 -0.54 0.74 -3.54
N GLY A 86 -1.53 1.62 -3.34
CA GLY A 86 -2.95 1.27 -3.44
C GLY A 86 -3.32 0.74 -4.83
N GLN A 87 -2.89 1.45 -5.87
CA GLN A 87 -3.12 1.09 -7.27
C GLN A 87 -2.50 -0.27 -7.61
N ARG A 88 -1.20 -0.46 -7.34
CA ARG A 88 -0.49 -1.71 -7.64
C ARG A 88 -1.00 -2.89 -6.82
N THR A 89 -1.37 -2.64 -5.58
CA THR A 89 -1.97 -3.65 -4.70
C THR A 89 -3.31 -4.14 -5.27
N PHE A 90 -4.18 -3.23 -5.72
CA PHE A 90 -5.43 -3.63 -6.35
C PHE A 90 -5.21 -4.40 -7.66
N ILE A 91 -4.23 -3.98 -8.49
CA ILE A 91 -3.86 -4.74 -9.69
C ILE A 91 -3.39 -6.14 -9.32
N GLU A 92 -2.56 -6.28 -8.29
CA GLU A 92 -2.12 -7.58 -7.79
C GLU A 92 -3.29 -8.46 -7.34
N TYR A 93 -4.34 -7.87 -6.75
CA TYR A 93 -5.56 -8.62 -6.40
C TYR A 93 -6.21 -9.26 -7.62
N LEU A 94 -6.28 -8.54 -8.74
CA LEU A 94 -6.81 -9.05 -9.99
C LEU A 94 -5.89 -10.11 -10.62
N LEU A 95 -4.56 -9.95 -10.51
CA LEU A 95 -3.60 -10.94 -10.99
C LEU A 95 -3.72 -12.27 -10.24
N GLN A 96 -4.00 -12.22 -8.94
CA GLN A 96 -4.19 -13.40 -8.08
C GLN A 96 -5.65 -13.88 -8.00
N SER A 97 -6.56 -13.24 -8.73
CA SER A 97 -7.98 -13.60 -8.74
C SER A 97 -8.23 -14.85 -9.60
N PRO A 98 -9.07 -15.80 -9.14
CA PRO A 98 -9.60 -16.85 -10.03
C PRO A 98 -10.52 -16.28 -11.13
N ASN A 99 -11.08 -15.09 -10.94
CA ASN A 99 -11.99 -14.44 -11.88
C ASN A 99 -11.22 -13.71 -13.00
N ARG A 100 -10.82 -14.45 -14.03
CA ARG A 100 -10.10 -13.91 -15.19
C ARG A 100 -10.92 -12.89 -15.97
N ALA A 101 -12.24 -13.06 -16.07
CA ALA A 101 -13.11 -12.13 -16.79
C ALA A 101 -13.13 -10.75 -16.11
N LEU A 102 -13.24 -10.70 -14.79
CA LEU A 102 -13.11 -9.46 -14.02
C LEU A 102 -11.74 -8.80 -14.22
N ARG A 103 -10.66 -9.58 -14.13
CA ARG A 103 -9.30 -9.08 -14.36
C ARG A 103 -9.17 -8.47 -15.76
N ASP A 104 -9.51 -9.22 -16.80
CA ASP A 104 -9.31 -8.81 -18.19
C ASP A 104 -10.17 -7.58 -18.54
N ARG A 105 -11.34 -7.43 -17.89
CA ARG A 105 -12.22 -6.25 -17.99
C ARG A 105 -11.63 -4.99 -17.34
N LEU A 106 -11.08 -5.10 -16.12
CA LEU A 106 -10.65 -3.93 -15.34
C LEU A 106 -9.19 -3.53 -15.57
N LEU A 107 -8.32 -4.49 -15.84
CA LEU A 107 -6.88 -4.28 -15.86
C LEU A 107 -6.42 -3.20 -16.85
N PRO A 108 -6.94 -3.10 -18.10
CA PRO A 108 -6.52 -2.05 -19.03
C PRO A 108 -6.70 -0.63 -18.47
N ALA A 109 -7.88 -0.33 -17.92
CA ALA A 109 -8.22 0.98 -17.35
C ALA A 109 -7.39 1.32 -16.09
N LEU A 110 -7.03 0.30 -15.30
CA LEU A 110 -6.16 0.46 -14.14
C LEU A 110 -4.70 0.72 -14.54
N LEU A 111 -4.22 0.13 -15.63
CA LEU A 111 -2.84 0.29 -16.10
C LEU A 111 -2.61 1.62 -16.81
N CYS A 112 -3.60 2.16 -17.54
CA CYS A 112 -3.51 3.48 -18.17
C CYS A 112 -3.88 4.63 -17.21
N GLY A 113 -4.35 4.34 -15.99
CA GLY A 113 -4.65 5.35 -14.98
C GLY A 113 -6.01 6.05 -15.14
N GLU A 114 -6.87 5.56 -16.04
CA GLU A 114 -8.26 5.99 -16.17
C GLU A 114 -9.05 5.66 -14.90
N LEU A 115 -8.83 4.47 -14.34
CA LEU A 115 -9.50 3.98 -13.14
C LEU A 115 -8.52 3.87 -11.96
N ALA A 116 -8.96 4.27 -10.78
CA ALA A 116 -8.23 4.03 -9.55
C ALA A 116 -8.56 2.66 -8.92
N GLY A 117 -7.55 1.90 -8.54
CA GLY A 117 -7.69 0.70 -7.73
C GLY A 117 -7.52 1.03 -6.24
N ALA A 118 -8.54 0.73 -5.43
CA ALA A 118 -8.57 1.09 -4.02
C ALA A 118 -8.66 -0.16 -3.12
N THR A 119 -7.89 -0.17 -2.03
CA THR A 119 -7.82 -1.33 -1.11
C THR A 119 -8.65 -1.10 0.15
N GLY A 120 -9.86 -1.64 0.18
CA GLY A 120 -10.77 -1.63 1.34
C GLY A 120 -10.58 -2.82 2.30
N LEU A 121 -9.47 -3.55 2.21
CA LEU A 121 -9.26 -4.82 2.94
C LEU A 121 -8.75 -4.65 4.38
N SER A 122 -8.69 -3.42 4.90
CA SER A 122 -8.25 -3.16 6.28
C SER A 122 -9.11 -3.90 7.32
N ASN A 123 -10.44 -3.91 7.14
CA ASN A 123 -11.35 -4.67 8.01
C ASN A 123 -11.20 -6.19 7.81
N ALA A 124 -10.90 -6.66 6.59
CA ALA A 124 -10.61 -8.07 6.32
C ALA A 124 -9.37 -8.57 7.09
N MET A 125 -8.31 -7.77 7.16
CA MET A 125 -7.09 -8.12 7.92
C MET A 125 -7.36 -8.24 9.43
N LYS A 126 -8.24 -7.39 9.97
CA LYS A 126 -8.70 -7.49 11.36
C LYS A 126 -9.56 -8.72 11.59
N PHE A 127 -10.47 -9.02 10.65
CA PHE A 127 -11.32 -10.20 10.69
C PHE A 127 -10.50 -11.50 10.71
N LEU A 128 -9.48 -11.63 9.85
CA LEU A 128 -8.58 -12.80 9.88
C LEU A 128 -7.82 -12.98 11.20
N SER A 129 -7.73 -11.92 12.00
CA SER A 129 -7.08 -11.94 13.31
C SER A 129 -8.06 -12.18 14.47
N ALA A 130 -9.34 -12.44 14.15
CA ALA A 130 -10.45 -12.52 15.11
C ALA A 130 -10.58 -11.27 16.00
N ILE A 131 -10.18 -10.09 15.50
CA ILE A 131 -10.23 -8.83 16.26
C ILE A 131 -11.61 -8.17 16.12
N GLU A 132 -12.20 -8.20 14.93
CA GLU A 132 -13.43 -7.49 14.60
C GLU A 132 -14.21 -8.25 13.51
N PRO A 133 -15.56 -8.31 13.55
CA PRO A 133 -16.34 -8.87 12.46
C PRO A 133 -16.21 -8.02 11.17
N LEU A 134 -16.56 -8.64 10.05
CA LEU A 134 -16.71 -7.90 8.79
C LEU A 134 -17.85 -6.89 8.89
N GLN A 135 -17.62 -5.68 8.35
CA GLN A 135 -18.56 -4.55 8.39
C GLN A 135 -19.48 -4.48 7.16
N ILE A 136 -19.29 -5.39 6.19
CA ILE A 136 -20.07 -5.45 4.96
C ILE A 136 -20.72 -6.83 4.90
N ARG A 137 -22.02 -6.84 4.61
CA ARG A 137 -22.85 -8.04 4.47
C ARG A 137 -23.40 -8.16 3.05
N ALA A 138 -23.51 -9.40 2.59
CA ALA A 138 -24.21 -9.79 1.38
C ALA A 138 -25.47 -10.59 1.75
N THR A 139 -26.61 -10.13 1.22
CA THR A 139 -27.86 -10.88 1.23
C THR A 139 -28.11 -11.46 -0.16
N ASP A 140 -28.36 -12.76 -0.26
CA ASP A 140 -28.65 -13.43 -1.53
C ASP A 140 -29.92 -12.85 -2.18
N THR A 141 -29.88 -12.69 -3.50
CA THR A 141 -31.05 -12.31 -4.29
C THR A 141 -31.34 -13.36 -5.36
N PRO A 142 -32.60 -13.83 -5.48
CA PRO A 142 -32.96 -14.77 -6.53
C PRO A 142 -32.73 -14.15 -7.91
N ARG A 143 -31.97 -14.85 -8.76
CA ARG A 143 -31.87 -14.56 -10.18
C ARG A 143 -32.46 -15.72 -10.97
N GLY A 144 -33.43 -15.43 -11.84
CA GLY A 144 -34.14 -16.45 -12.64
C GLY A 144 -33.27 -17.18 -13.67
N ASN A 145 -32.01 -16.79 -13.83
CA ASN A 145 -31.05 -17.38 -14.77
C ASN A 145 -29.97 -18.24 -14.11
N GLY A 146 -30.07 -18.51 -12.80
CA GLY A 146 -29.11 -19.36 -12.07
C GLY A 146 -27.75 -18.72 -11.77
N ALA A 147 -27.55 -17.43 -12.06
CA ALA A 147 -26.36 -16.70 -11.64
C ALA A 147 -26.51 -16.20 -10.20
N ASN A 148 -25.44 -16.25 -9.40
CA ASN A 148 -25.48 -15.69 -8.05
C ASN A 148 -25.55 -14.16 -8.12
N ALA A 149 -26.34 -13.58 -7.22
CA ALA A 149 -26.51 -12.14 -7.10
C ALA A 149 -26.76 -11.78 -5.65
N TRP A 150 -26.23 -10.63 -5.24
CA TRP A 150 -26.29 -10.16 -3.86
C TRP A 150 -26.76 -8.71 -3.77
N ARG A 151 -27.31 -8.36 -2.61
CA ARG A 151 -27.43 -6.98 -2.14
C ARG A 151 -26.38 -6.74 -1.08
N ILE A 152 -25.51 -5.78 -1.32
CA ILE A 152 -24.39 -5.45 -0.44
C ILE A 152 -24.76 -4.25 0.42
N ASN A 153 -24.60 -4.41 1.73
CA ASN A 153 -24.84 -3.36 2.72
C ASN A 153 -23.66 -3.21 3.67
N GLY A 154 -23.35 -1.98 4.03
CA GLY A 154 -22.33 -1.63 5.02
C GLY A 154 -21.44 -0.50 4.54
N GLY A 155 -20.29 -0.33 5.19
CA GLY A 155 -19.36 0.72 4.80
C GLY A 155 -17.96 0.54 5.35
N LEU A 156 -17.03 1.25 4.72
CA LEU A 156 -15.63 1.29 5.08
C LEU A 156 -15.24 2.74 5.32
N PRO A 157 -14.81 3.10 6.55
CA PRO A 157 -14.61 4.50 6.90
C PRO A 157 -13.33 5.12 6.32
N TRP A 158 -12.37 4.29 5.88
CA TRP A 158 -11.05 4.73 5.41
C TRP A 158 -10.59 3.86 4.24
N ILE A 159 -10.74 4.37 3.02
CA ILE A 159 -10.13 3.78 1.83
C ILE A 159 -9.37 4.86 1.08
N THR A 160 -8.09 4.62 0.86
CA THR A 160 -7.22 5.47 0.03
C THR A 160 -7.40 5.15 -1.45
N ASN A 161 -7.15 6.14 -2.31
CA ASN A 161 -7.24 6.04 -3.76
C ASN A 161 -8.69 5.92 -4.28
N LEU A 162 -9.67 6.42 -3.52
CA LEU A 162 -11.04 6.60 -4.02
C LEU A 162 -11.11 7.86 -4.88
N ARG A 163 -10.47 7.85 -6.06
CA ARG A 163 -10.46 9.02 -6.97
C ARG A 163 -11.87 9.38 -7.42
N LYS A 164 -12.22 10.67 -7.32
CA LYS A 164 -13.55 11.19 -7.70
C LYS A 164 -13.91 10.95 -9.17
N GLN A 165 -12.90 10.86 -10.03
CA GLN A 165 -13.05 10.64 -11.48
C GLN A 165 -13.40 9.19 -11.82
N GLY A 166 -13.16 8.24 -10.92
CA GLY A 166 -13.38 6.82 -11.16
C GLY A 166 -12.53 5.94 -10.26
N PHE A 167 -13.16 4.99 -9.57
CA PHE A 167 -12.47 3.99 -8.78
C PHE A 167 -13.17 2.63 -8.82
N VAL A 168 -12.43 1.59 -8.45
CA VAL A 168 -12.95 0.28 -8.04
C VAL A 168 -12.28 -0.11 -6.72
N ALA A 169 -13.09 -0.42 -5.71
CA ALA A 169 -12.63 -0.74 -4.37
C ALA A 169 -12.75 -2.25 -4.08
N ALA A 170 -11.67 -2.86 -3.58
CA ALA A 170 -11.71 -4.24 -3.10
C ALA A 170 -12.24 -4.27 -1.66
N ALA A 171 -13.33 -5.01 -1.41
CA ALA A 171 -13.95 -5.09 -0.09
C ALA A 171 -14.26 -6.54 0.28
N ALA A 172 -13.97 -6.90 1.54
CA ALA A 172 -14.38 -8.20 2.09
C ALA A 172 -15.83 -8.13 2.55
N VAL A 173 -16.60 -9.14 2.17
CA VAL A 173 -18.04 -9.20 2.37
C VAL A 173 -18.39 -10.55 2.98
N ASP A 174 -19.10 -10.51 4.10
CA ASP A 174 -19.63 -11.71 4.73
C ASP A 174 -21.01 -12.06 4.19
N HIS A 175 -21.31 -13.35 4.05
CA HIS A 175 -22.59 -13.81 3.49
C HIS A 175 -23.56 -14.16 4.60
N GLU A 176 -24.77 -13.58 4.57
CA GLU A 176 -25.80 -13.88 5.57
C GLU A 176 -26.28 -15.33 5.52
N ALA A 177 -26.24 -15.95 4.34
CA ALA A 177 -26.52 -17.37 4.14
C ALA A 177 -25.44 -18.29 4.77
N GLY A 178 -24.34 -17.72 5.26
CA GLY A 178 -23.18 -18.44 5.76
C GLY A 178 -22.19 -18.84 4.67
N GLY A 179 -21.05 -19.40 5.09
CA GLY A 179 -19.94 -19.75 4.20
C GLY A 179 -18.73 -18.82 4.40
N PRO A 180 -17.64 -19.04 3.64
CA PRO A 180 -16.48 -18.16 3.70
C PRO A 180 -16.84 -16.76 3.15
N PRO A 181 -16.31 -15.67 3.75
CA PRO A 181 -16.45 -14.35 3.17
C PRO A 181 -15.83 -14.29 1.78
N SER A 182 -16.38 -13.45 0.91
CA SER A 182 -15.84 -13.18 -0.43
C SER A 182 -15.15 -11.82 -0.48
N ILE A 183 -14.31 -11.61 -1.50
CA ILE A 183 -13.81 -10.27 -1.84
C ILE A 183 -14.51 -9.82 -3.13
N PHE A 184 -15.10 -8.63 -3.12
CA PHE A 184 -15.72 -8.01 -4.30
C PHE A 184 -14.96 -6.77 -4.76
N ALA A 185 -15.01 -6.53 -6.07
CA ALA A 185 -14.58 -5.31 -6.73
C ALA A 185 -15.81 -4.39 -6.90
N ILE A 186 -15.88 -3.33 -6.10
CA ILE A 186 -17.02 -2.40 -6.04
C ILE A 186 -16.71 -1.16 -6.87
N ALA A 187 -17.40 -0.97 -7.99
CA ALA A 187 -17.24 0.18 -8.85
C ALA A 187 -17.85 1.45 -8.24
N HIS A 188 -17.20 2.60 -8.49
CA HIS A 188 -17.61 3.91 -7.98
C HIS A 188 -19.04 4.34 -8.33
N ASP A 189 -19.55 3.86 -9.47
CA ASP A 189 -20.82 4.18 -10.09
C ASP A 189 -21.85 3.05 -9.93
N ALA A 190 -21.51 1.98 -9.19
CA ALA A 190 -22.46 0.92 -8.90
C ALA A 190 -23.64 1.49 -8.07
N PRO A 191 -24.90 1.09 -8.36
CA PRO A 191 -26.06 1.59 -7.63
C PRO A 191 -25.91 1.38 -6.12
N GLY A 192 -26.30 2.38 -5.32
CA GLY A 192 -26.19 2.31 -3.86
C GLY A 192 -24.80 2.59 -3.29
N VAL A 193 -23.77 2.76 -4.14
CA VAL A 193 -22.43 3.16 -3.69
C VAL A 193 -22.38 4.67 -3.47
N THR A 194 -21.92 5.10 -2.30
CA THR A 194 -21.70 6.50 -1.96
C THR A 194 -20.32 6.70 -1.36
N ARG A 195 -19.53 7.58 -1.98
CA ARG A 195 -18.23 8.04 -1.48
C ARG A 195 -18.44 9.35 -0.71
N SER A 196 -17.84 9.49 0.47
CA SER A 196 -17.82 10.77 1.21
C SER A 196 -16.91 11.80 0.54
N ASP A 197 -16.85 13.03 1.07
CA ASP A 197 -15.70 13.89 0.81
C ASP A 197 -14.39 13.27 1.33
N ASP A 198 -13.26 13.79 0.86
CA ASP A 198 -11.95 13.38 1.35
C ASP A 198 -11.81 13.71 2.83
N LEU A 199 -11.23 12.78 3.59
CA LEU A 199 -10.99 12.95 5.02
C LEU A 199 -9.95 14.05 5.25
N ASP A 200 -10.17 14.85 6.28
CA ASP A 200 -9.28 15.95 6.66
C ASP A 200 -8.05 15.43 7.41
N LEU A 201 -7.11 14.83 6.68
CA LEU A 201 -5.88 14.26 7.24
C LEU A 201 -4.85 15.33 7.57
N ILE A 202 -4.01 15.08 8.58
CA ILE A 202 -2.88 15.96 8.95
C ILE A 202 -1.75 15.98 7.90
N GLY A 203 -1.73 14.99 6.99
CA GLY A 203 -0.80 14.82 5.88
C GLY A 203 -1.38 13.82 4.87
N LEU A 204 -0.71 13.60 3.75
CA LEU A 204 -1.16 12.71 2.66
C LEU A 204 -2.52 13.11 2.06
N ARG A 205 -2.80 14.41 1.94
CA ARG A 205 -4.12 14.91 1.50
C ARG A 205 -4.37 14.75 0.00
N GLY A 206 -3.31 14.58 -0.79
CA GLY A 206 -3.36 14.28 -2.22
C GLY A 206 -3.74 12.83 -2.55
N THR A 207 -4.11 11.98 -1.58
CA THR A 207 -4.28 10.53 -1.82
C THR A 207 -5.73 10.06 -1.97
N ASN A 208 -6.71 10.97 -2.02
CA ASN A 208 -8.14 10.67 -2.15
C ASN A 208 -8.64 9.65 -1.11
N THR A 209 -8.30 9.86 0.17
CA THR A 209 -8.74 8.97 1.26
C THR A 209 -10.13 9.39 1.72
N ALA A 210 -11.12 8.52 1.55
CA ALA A 210 -12.52 8.79 1.86
C ALA A 210 -13.21 7.57 2.47
N ALA A 211 -14.44 7.77 2.97
CA ALA A 211 -15.33 6.68 3.35
C ALA A 211 -16.14 6.20 2.15
N LEU A 212 -16.47 4.91 2.13
CA LEU A 212 -17.34 4.27 1.15
C LEU A 212 -18.53 3.62 1.86
N GLN A 213 -19.73 3.87 1.37
CA GLN A 213 -20.96 3.22 1.83
C GLN A 213 -21.58 2.45 0.67
N MET A 214 -22.15 1.29 0.97
CA MET A 214 -23.03 0.54 0.06
C MET A 214 -24.38 0.37 0.73
N ALA A 215 -25.44 0.74 0.02
CA ALA A 215 -26.81 0.55 0.43
C ALA A 215 -27.56 -0.21 -0.67
N GLU A 216 -27.90 -1.47 -0.40
CA GLU A 216 -28.56 -2.36 -1.36
C GLU A 216 -27.81 -2.48 -2.71
N THR A 217 -26.47 -2.40 -2.69
CA THR A 217 -25.68 -2.39 -3.93
C THR A 217 -25.74 -3.76 -4.61
N PRO A 218 -26.21 -3.83 -5.87
CA PRO A 218 -26.36 -5.10 -6.58
C PRO A 218 -24.99 -5.55 -7.11
N LEU A 219 -24.48 -6.68 -6.62
CA LEU A 219 -23.27 -7.32 -7.16
C LEU A 219 -23.56 -8.75 -7.60
N THR A 220 -22.72 -9.26 -8.50
CA THR A 220 -22.80 -10.62 -9.03
C THR A 220 -21.45 -11.31 -9.01
N ASP A 221 -21.40 -12.55 -9.47
CA ASP A 221 -20.13 -13.27 -9.66
C ASP A 221 -19.14 -12.52 -10.55
N ASP A 222 -19.62 -11.70 -11.49
CA ASP A 222 -18.79 -10.90 -12.39
C ASP A 222 -18.00 -9.79 -11.67
N ASP A 223 -18.38 -9.47 -10.43
CA ASP A 223 -17.77 -8.47 -9.57
C ASP A 223 -16.91 -9.12 -8.46
N ARG A 224 -16.95 -10.44 -8.34
CA ARG A 224 -16.28 -11.18 -7.26
C ARG A 224 -14.82 -11.44 -7.60
N ILE A 225 -13.90 -10.90 -6.81
CA ILE A 225 -12.45 -11.16 -6.88
C ILE A 225 -12.16 -12.60 -6.43
N THR A 226 -12.77 -13.05 -5.34
CA THR A 226 -12.63 -14.43 -4.85
C THR A 226 -13.84 -14.79 -4.00
N ASP A 227 -14.23 -16.06 -4.02
CA ASP A 227 -15.29 -16.61 -3.18
C ASP A 227 -14.79 -17.03 -1.79
N ASP A 228 -13.53 -17.46 -1.67
CA ASP A 228 -12.84 -17.79 -0.42
C ASP A 228 -11.79 -16.72 -0.06
N ALA A 229 -12.21 -15.69 0.69
CA ALA A 229 -11.32 -14.62 1.13
C ALA A 229 -10.19 -15.11 2.05
N PRO A 230 -10.42 -15.97 3.08
CA PRO A 230 -9.33 -16.46 3.93
C PRO A 230 -8.19 -17.13 3.16
N ALA A 231 -8.49 -18.07 2.25
CA ALA A 231 -7.45 -18.75 1.48
C ALA A 231 -6.73 -17.81 0.51
N TRP A 232 -7.47 -16.89 -0.11
CA TRP A 232 -6.92 -15.92 -1.05
C TRP A 232 -6.01 -14.88 -0.35
N LEU A 233 -6.41 -14.38 0.82
CA LEU A 233 -5.63 -13.41 1.60
C LEU A 233 -4.29 -13.98 2.07
N VAL A 234 -4.17 -15.29 2.27
CA VAL A 234 -2.87 -15.94 2.54
C VAL A 234 -1.89 -15.76 1.40
N ARG A 235 -2.34 -15.89 0.14
CA ARG A 235 -1.50 -15.78 -1.06
C ARG A 235 -1.14 -14.32 -1.40
N VAL A 236 -2.08 -13.41 -1.18
CA VAL A 236 -1.93 -11.98 -1.53
C VAL A 236 -1.06 -11.20 -0.52
N ARG A 237 -1.08 -11.62 0.76
CA ARG A 237 -0.43 -10.90 1.85
C ARG A 237 1.05 -10.56 1.62
N PRO A 238 1.91 -11.47 1.10
CA PRO A 238 3.31 -11.14 0.84
C PRO A 238 3.48 -9.96 -0.13
N ALA A 239 2.68 -9.91 -1.21
CA ALA A 239 2.72 -8.83 -2.17
C ALA A 239 2.17 -7.52 -1.59
N PHE A 240 1.02 -7.59 -0.91
CA PHE A 240 0.39 -6.45 -0.23
C PHE A 240 1.35 -5.76 0.77
N LEU A 241 1.91 -6.53 1.69
CA LEU A 241 2.83 -6.03 2.71
C LEU A 241 4.20 -5.70 2.13
N GLY A 242 4.64 -6.41 1.10
CA GLY A 242 5.89 -6.11 0.40
C GLY A 242 5.84 -4.73 -0.25
N LEU A 243 4.80 -4.44 -1.03
CA LEU A 243 4.60 -3.11 -1.63
C LEU A 243 4.51 -2.03 -0.55
N GLN A 244 3.84 -2.34 0.57
CA GLN A 244 3.75 -1.41 1.71
C GLN A 244 5.11 -1.15 2.36
N CYS A 245 5.96 -2.18 2.48
CA CYS A 245 7.34 -2.04 2.94
C CYS A 245 8.17 -1.18 1.98
N GLY A 246 7.90 -1.24 0.67
CA GLY A 246 8.49 -0.33 -0.33
C GLY A 246 8.39 1.14 0.08
N MET A 247 7.22 1.58 0.55
CA MET A 247 7.04 2.97 1.04
C MET A 247 7.98 3.29 2.22
N SER A 248 8.12 2.35 3.16
CA SER A 248 9.01 2.52 4.32
C SER A 248 10.49 2.58 3.88
N LEU A 249 10.89 1.74 2.92
CA LEU A 249 12.24 1.74 2.36
C LEU A 249 12.57 3.10 1.74
N GLY A 250 11.68 3.63 0.90
CA GLY A 250 11.89 4.92 0.24
C GLY A 250 11.98 6.09 1.20
N LEU A 251 11.06 6.16 2.18
CA LEU A 251 11.05 7.22 3.17
C LEU A 251 12.30 7.20 4.04
N ALA A 252 12.69 6.01 4.53
CA ALA A 252 13.92 5.84 5.30
C ALA A 252 15.16 6.29 4.50
N ARG A 253 15.30 5.83 3.24
CA ARG A 253 16.40 6.26 2.35
C ARG A 253 16.43 7.76 2.21
N ARG A 254 15.28 8.40 1.98
CA ARG A 254 15.21 9.85 1.80
C ARG A 254 15.56 10.62 3.07
N SER A 255 15.06 10.19 4.23
CA SER A 255 15.39 10.84 5.50
C SER A 255 16.86 10.69 5.88
N LEU A 256 17.45 9.50 5.68
CA LEU A 256 18.89 9.30 5.86
C LEU A 256 19.70 10.17 4.90
N ALA A 257 19.32 10.25 3.61
CA ALA A 257 19.99 11.11 2.64
C ALA A 257 19.88 12.59 3.02
N ALA A 258 18.73 13.04 3.50
CA ALA A 258 18.47 14.43 3.90
C ALA A 258 19.33 14.88 5.09
N THR A 259 19.89 13.96 5.88
CA THR A 259 20.87 14.33 6.93
C THR A 259 22.09 15.06 6.35
N ASN A 260 22.44 14.79 5.09
CA ASN A 260 23.54 15.45 4.38
C ASN A 260 23.26 16.91 4.02
N GLU A 261 22.01 17.37 4.11
CA GLU A 261 21.61 18.76 3.91
C GLU A 261 21.97 19.64 5.13
N GLY A 262 22.28 19.01 6.28
CA GLY A 262 22.73 19.67 7.50
C GLY A 262 24.15 20.27 7.41
N GLY A 263 24.47 21.18 8.34
CA GLY A 263 25.81 21.77 8.42
C GLY A 263 26.90 20.73 8.78
N PRO A 264 28.20 20.98 8.48
CA PRO A 264 29.27 20.01 8.69
C PRO A 264 29.34 19.42 10.11
N GLY A 265 29.16 20.24 11.14
CA GLY A 265 29.18 19.78 12.54
C GLY A 265 28.00 18.86 12.89
N ALA A 266 26.80 19.16 12.40
CA ALA A 266 25.62 18.32 12.62
C ALA A 266 25.75 16.97 11.91
N ARG A 267 26.26 16.97 10.67
CA ARG A 267 26.54 15.73 9.92
C ARG A 267 27.56 14.85 10.62
N ALA A 268 28.65 15.44 11.11
CA ALA A 268 29.67 14.71 11.85
C ALA A 268 29.14 14.09 13.16
N ALA A 269 28.15 14.73 13.79
CA ALA A 269 27.58 14.26 15.05
C ALA A 269 26.70 13.01 14.92
N VAL A 270 26.14 12.73 13.73
CA VAL A 270 25.22 11.59 13.50
C VAL A 270 25.76 10.57 12.50
N VAL A 271 27.00 10.71 12.04
CA VAL A 271 27.55 9.92 10.93
C VAL A 271 27.52 8.41 11.20
N ASP A 272 27.83 8.01 12.44
CA ASP A 272 27.84 6.60 12.86
C ASP A 272 26.42 6.03 12.93
N ASP A 273 25.45 6.82 13.43
CA ASP A 273 24.03 6.43 13.47
C ASP A 273 23.45 6.29 12.06
N VAL A 274 23.77 7.22 11.16
CA VAL A 274 23.37 7.15 9.75
C VAL A 274 23.95 5.91 9.08
N ALA A 275 25.22 5.59 9.33
CA ALA A 275 25.87 4.41 8.78
C ALA A 275 25.20 3.12 9.28
N ALA A 276 24.92 3.02 10.60
CA ALA A 276 24.26 1.86 11.20
C ALA A 276 22.84 1.66 10.65
N LEU A 277 22.04 2.72 10.55
CA LEU A 277 20.69 2.63 9.99
C LEU A 277 20.70 2.31 8.49
N THR A 278 21.71 2.77 7.75
CA THR A 278 21.88 2.43 6.32
C THR A 278 22.16 0.93 6.15
N ASP A 279 23.08 0.36 6.93
CA ASP A 279 23.38 -1.08 6.89
C ASP A 279 22.17 -1.94 7.30
N GLN A 280 21.44 -1.50 8.33
CA GLN A 280 20.19 -2.15 8.74
C GLN A 280 19.13 -2.10 7.63
N LEU A 281 19.01 -0.96 6.93
CA LEU A 281 18.06 -0.78 5.84
C LEU A 281 18.39 -1.68 4.65
N ASP A 282 19.66 -1.82 4.29
CA ASP A 282 20.12 -2.70 3.22
C ASP A 282 19.89 -4.18 3.56
N THR A 283 20.14 -4.55 4.81
CA THR A 283 19.84 -5.88 5.35
C THR A 283 18.35 -6.19 5.27
N LEU A 284 17.49 -5.27 5.72
CA LEU A 284 16.03 -5.45 5.69
C LEU A 284 15.50 -5.47 4.24
N THR A 285 16.04 -4.64 3.35
CA THR A 285 15.72 -4.65 1.92
C THR A 285 16.01 -6.02 1.31
N THR A 286 17.21 -6.54 1.54
CA THR A 286 17.65 -7.84 0.99
C THR A 286 16.78 -8.98 1.50
N ARG A 287 16.45 -8.98 2.79
CA ARG A 287 15.55 -9.97 3.40
C ARG A 287 14.14 -9.91 2.82
N LEU A 288 13.59 -8.70 2.63
CA LEU A 288 12.27 -8.51 2.03
C LEU A 288 12.25 -9.09 0.61
N LYS A 289 13.18 -8.67 -0.24
CA LYS A 289 13.22 -9.09 -1.64
C LYS A 289 13.42 -10.59 -1.78
N THR A 290 14.30 -11.16 -0.95
CA THR A 290 14.56 -12.60 -0.96
C THR A 290 13.33 -13.39 -0.51
N GLY A 291 12.71 -13.01 0.61
CA GLY A 291 11.55 -13.72 1.15
C GLY A 291 10.31 -13.63 0.26
N VAL A 292 10.09 -12.50 -0.42
CA VAL A 292 9.01 -12.38 -1.41
C VAL A 292 9.28 -13.27 -2.62
N ARG A 293 10.52 -13.29 -3.14
CA ARG A 293 10.89 -14.09 -4.31
C ARG A 293 10.81 -15.60 -4.04
N GLN A 294 11.20 -16.03 -2.84
CA GLN A 294 11.23 -17.44 -2.46
C GLN A 294 9.87 -17.97 -1.95
N GLY A 295 8.92 -17.08 -1.66
CA GLY A 295 7.62 -17.46 -1.11
C GLY A 295 7.62 -17.70 0.40
N ASP A 296 8.74 -17.46 1.10
CA ASP A 296 8.93 -17.69 2.54
C ASP A 296 7.84 -17.08 3.41
N PHE A 297 7.29 -15.95 2.98
CA PHE A 297 6.28 -15.21 3.73
C PHE A 297 4.87 -15.81 3.67
N ILE A 298 4.63 -16.78 2.78
CA ILE A 298 3.39 -17.56 2.77
C ILE A 298 3.41 -18.53 3.95
N ASP A 299 4.49 -19.31 4.08
CA ASP A 299 4.62 -20.34 5.12
C ASP A 299 5.00 -19.74 6.48
N THR A 300 5.80 -18.67 6.47
CA THR A 300 6.32 -18.02 7.68
C THR A 300 5.89 -16.55 7.77
N PRO A 301 4.58 -16.24 7.85
CA PRO A 301 4.08 -14.86 7.81
C PRO A 301 4.58 -13.98 8.97
N ALA A 302 4.91 -14.60 10.11
CA ALA A 302 5.49 -13.93 11.26
C ALA A 302 6.81 -13.19 10.94
N SER A 303 7.59 -13.72 9.99
CA SER A 303 8.84 -13.10 9.57
C SER A 303 8.61 -11.79 8.80
N LEU A 304 7.57 -11.74 7.96
CA LEU A 304 7.14 -10.53 7.26
C LEU A 304 6.60 -9.47 8.24
N PHE A 305 5.84 -9.89 9.24
CA PHE A 305 5.34 -8.98 10.28
C PHE A 305 6.47 -8.33 11.07
N LYS A 306 7.47 -9.13 11.48
CA LYS A 306 8.68 -8.62 12.15
C LYS A 306 9.46 -7.67 11.26
N LEU A 307 9.60 -7.99 9.98
CA LEU A 307 10.27 -7.13 9.00
C LEU A 307 9.54 -5.79 8.84
N ARG A 308 8.21 -5.81 8.71
CA ARG A 308 7.38 -4.61 8.60
C ARG A 308 7.46 -3.72 9.83
N ILE A 309 7.52 -4.32 11.03
CA ILE A 309 7.74 -3.61 12.30
C ILE A 309 9.12 -2.96 12.31
N ALA A 310 10.18 -3.71 12.00
CA ALA A 310 11.55 -3.20 11.99
C ALA A 310 11.75 -2.05 10.98
N LEU A 311 11.11 -2.11 9.81
CA LEU A 311 11.14 -1.01 8.84
C LEU A 311 10.41 0.24 9.33
N ALA A 312 9.31 0.10 10.08
CA ALA A 312 8.61 1.25 10.63
C ALA A 312 9.43 1.94 11.74
N GLU A 313 10.10 1.14 12.58
CA GLU A 313 11.02 1.64 13.61
C GLU A 313 12.21 2.36 12.96
N LEU A 314 12.81 1.77 11.92
CA LEU A 314 13.90 2.39 11.16
C LEU A 314 13.49 3.71 10.49
N VAL A 315 12.29 3.79 9.90
CA VAL A 315 11.76 5.06 9.36
C VAL A 315 11.70 6.15 10.43
N HIS A 316 11.24 5.80 11.63
CA HIS A 316 11.16 6.76 12.74
C HIS A 316 12.55 7.25 13.18
N ASP A 317 13.51 6.33 13.29
CA ASP A 317 14.88 6.65 13.68
C ASP A 317 15.56 7.52 12.61
N ALA A 318 15.43 7.16 11.32
CA ALA A 318 15.96 7.93 10.20
C ALA A 318 15.37 9.34 10.14
N ALA A 319 14.05 9.47 10.31
CA ALA A 319 13.39 10.77 10.32
C ALA A 319 13.84 11.61 11.53
N THR A 320 14.11 10.97 12.68
CA THR A 320 14.63 11.64 13.87
C THR A 320 16.04 12.20 13.65
N LEU A 321 16.94 11.44 13.00
CA LEU A 321 18.26 11.95 12.62
C LEU A 321 18.18 13.13 11.64
N GLU A 322 17.21 13.10 10.73
CA GLU A 322 16.92 14.23 9.84
C GLU A 322 16.52 15.49 10.64
N VAL A 323 15.68 15.36 11.68
CA VAL A 323 15.32 16.48 12.55
C VAL A 323 16.56 17.05 13.27
N GLN A 324 17.41 16.18 13.82
CA GLN A 324 18.62 16.59 14.52
C GLN A 324 19.58 17.38 13.61
N THR A 325 19.75 16.92 12.37
CA THR A 325 20.65 17.56 11.40
C THR A 325 20.07 18.81 10.73
N GLY A 326 18.75 18.86 10.54
CA GLY A 326 18.05 20.04 10.03
C GLY A 326 17.91 21.18 11.05
N GLY A 327 17.93 20.85 12.35
CA GLY A 327 17.84 21.80 13.45
C GLY A 327 16.61 22.73 13.34
N GLY A 328 16.72 23.94 13.90
CA GLY A 328 15.62 24.91 13.88
C GLY A 328 15.15 25.32 12.47
N ARG A 329 16.04 25.25 11.46
CA ARG A 329 15.68 25.53 10.06
C ARG A 329 14.67 24.53 9.52
N GLY A 330 14.77 23.27 9.95
CA GLY A 330 13.83 22.21 9.60
C GLY A 330 12.40 22.46 10.06
N TYR A 331 12.21 23.35 11.04
CA TYR A 331 10.90 23.68 11.58
C TYR A 331 10.21 24.84 10.84
N LEU A 332 10.86 25.42 9.83
CA LEU A 332 10.30 26.49 9.01
C LEU A 332 9.57 25.90 7.79
N ARG A 333 8.37 26.42 7.50
CA ARG A 333 7.60 26.02 6.32
C ARG A 333 8.31 26.44 5.03
N GLY A 334 8.27 25.57 4.02
CA GLY A 334 8.73 25.86 2.66
C GLY A 334 10.24 25.93 2.46
N LEU A 335 11.05 25.67 3.50
CA LEU A 335 12.52 25.72 3.40
C LEU A 335 13.17 24.34 3.30
N SER A 336 12.47 23.28 3.69
CA SER A 336 12.91 21.90 3.54
C SER A 336 11.72 20.94 3.55
N GLY A 337 11.96 19.70 3.12
CA GLY A 337 10.97 18.60 3.20
C GLY A 337 10.88 17.92 4.57
N LEU A 338 11.58 18.44 5.59
CA LEU A 338 11.73 17.79 6.90
C LEU A 338 10.40 17.69 7.64
N ALA A 339 9.66 18.81 7.73
CA ALA A 339 8.36 18.82 8.42
C ALA A 339 7.36 17.86 7.76
N ARG A 340 7.40 17.75 6.43
CA ARG A 340 6.62 16.79 5.66
C ARG A 340 7.00 15.35 5.99
N ARG A 341 8.29 15.01 5.86
CA ARG A 341 8.79 13.66 6.14
C ARG A 341 8.52 13.21 7.57
N GLN A 342 8.49 14.13 8.53
CA GLN A 342 8.05 13.84 9.90
C GLN A 342 6.56 13.44 9.99
N ARG A 343 5.66 14.15 9.29
CA ARG A 343 4.25 13.77 9.20
C ARG A 343 4.08 12.43 8.47
N GLU A 344 4.79 12.25 7.36
CA GLU A 344 4.81 11.01 6.57
C GLU A 344 5.32 9.82 7.43
N ALA A 345 6.38 10.00 8.21
CA ALA A 345 6.93 8.99 9.10
C ALA A 345 5.96 8.61 10.23
N ALA A 346 5.21 9.57 10.76
CA ALA A 346 4.17 9.31 11.77
C ALA A 346 2.99 8.50 11.22
N PHE A 347 2.78 8.47 9.90
CA PHE A 347 1.75 7.65 9.26
C PHE A 347 2.16 6.16 9.12
N VAL A 348 3.45 5.88 8.94
CA VAL A 348 3.95 4.51 8.69
C VAL A 348 3.51 3.49 9.75
N PRO A 349 3.45 3.80 11.05
CA PRO A 349 3.01 2.83 12.06
C PRO A 349 1.51 2.50 12.05
N ILE A 350 0.67 3.38 11.48
CA ILE A 350 -0.79 3.30 11.58
C ILE A 350 -1.46 2.75 10.32
N VAL A 351 -0.77 2.74 9.17
CA VAL A 351 -1.30 2.13 7.95
C VAL A 351 -1.55 0.63 8.19
N THR A 352 -2.73 0.14 7.80
CA THR A 352 -3.15 -1.23 8.13
C THR A 352 -2.40 -2.27 7.29
N PRO A 353 -1.95 -3.39 7.89
CA PRO A 353 -1.97 -3.70 9.33
C PRO A 353 -0.98 -2.82 10.11
N SER A 354 -1.50 -2.09 11.09
CA SER A 354 -0.74 -1.22 11.98
C SER A 354 0.23 -2.03 12.84
N LEU A 355 1.24 -1.37 13.40
CA LEU A 355 2.22 -2.06 14.26
C LEU A 355 1.56 -2.69 15.48
N VAL A 356 0.51 -2.06 16.04
CA VAL A 356 -0.25 -2.63 17.16
C VAL A 356 -0.90 -3.95 16.74
N GLN A 357 -1.53 -3.98 15.57
CA GLN A 357 -2.15 -5.21 15.04
C GLN A 357 -1.11 -6.31 14.79
N LEU A 358 0.03 -5.97 14.17
CA LEU A 358 1.11 -6.92 13.92
C LEU A 358 1.72 -7.46 15.23
N LYS A 359 1.97 -6.59 16.22
CA LYS A 359 2.50 -6.98 17.54
C LYS A 359 1.51 -7.90 18.27
N ASN A 360 0.21 -7.63 18.19
CA ASN A 360 -0.84 -8.49 18.75
C ASN A 360 -0.90 -9.86 18.07
N GLN A 361 -0.84 -9.92 16.74
CA GLN A 361 -0.79 -11.19 16.00
C GLN A 361 0.42 -12.03 16.40
N LEU A 362 1.61 -11.42 16.50
CA LEU A 362 2.82 -12.11 16.96
C LEU A 362 2.72 -12.57 18.42
N ALA A 363 2.04 -11.84 19.29
CA ALA A 363 1.77 -12.26 20.66
C ALA A 363 0.81 -13.47 20.70
N ALA A 364 -0.26 -13.45 19.93
CA ALA A 364 -1.22 -14.55 19.84
C ALA A 364 -0.57 -15.86 19.34
N GLN A 365 0.27 -15.78 18.30
CA GLN A 365 1.03 -16.93 17.78
C GLN A 365 1.97 -17.52 18.84
N ARG A 366 2.70 -16.67 19.59
CA ARG A 366 3.55 -17.13 20.70
C ARG A 366 2.75 -17.85 21.79
N ALA A 367 1.59 -17.31 22.16
CA ALA A 367 0.72 -17.93 23.16
C ALA A 367 0.16 -19.29 22.69
N GLN A 368 -0.18 -19.43 21.40
CA GLN A 368 -0.61 -20.70 20.83
C GLN A 368 0.52 -21.75 20.82
N HIS A 369 1.73 -21.37 20.43
CA HIS A 369 2.89 -22.27 20.48
C HIS A 369 3.22 -22.72 21.92
N LEU A 370 3.15 -21.81 22.89
CA LEU A 370 3.35 -22.15 24.30
C LEU A 370 2.32 -23.17 24.80
N LYS A 371 1.03 -22.99 24.46
CA LYS A 371 -0.04 -23.93 24.84
C LYS A 371 0.17 -25.32 24.22
N LEU A 372 0.62 -25.40 22.97
CA LEU A 372 0.89 -26.67 22.29
C LEU A 372 2.17 -27.35 22.81
N GLY A 373 3.19 -26.57 23.20
CA GLY A 373 4.44 -27.08 23.77
C GLY A 373 4.33 -27.58 25.22
N THR A 374 3.28 -27.21 25.96
CA THR A 374 2.99 -27.72 27.33
C THR A 374 2.18 -29.02 27.36
N VAL A 375 1.84 -29.60 26.20
CA VAL A 375 1.06 -30.86 26.08
C VAL A 375 1.95 -32.05 25.66
N SER A 376 3.28 -31.88 25.65
CA SER A 376 4.28 -32.95 25.52
C SER A 376 5.02 -33.13 26.83
#